data_AF-A0A929ILL7-F1
#
_entry.id   AF-A0A929ILL7-F1
#
_cell.length_a   1.000
_cell.length_b   1.000
_cell.length_c   1.000
_cell.angle_alpha   90.00
_cell.angle_beta   90.00
_cell.angle_gamma   90.00
#
_symmetry.space_group_name_H-M   'P 1'
#
loop_
_entity.id
_entity.type
_entity.pdbx_description
1 polymer ?
#
loop_
_entity_poly.entity_id
_entity_poly.type
_entity_poly.pdbx_seq_one_letter_code
_entity_poly.pdbx_strand_id
1 'polypeptide(L)'
;MPGAILEGVVVQGNQRVEPETIVSYMSIRQGDAFGVNDINGSLKRLFATGLFADVAIRREGNFLIVRVVENPIINRIAFEGNLRVKDEVLEQEVQLRPRVVYTRTRVQSDVKRILDVYRRSGRFGATVEPKIILLEQNRVDLVFEIAEGPLTEIERVSFIGNRRYSDRTLKGEIFTRESAWYRFFSPADTYDPDQLAFDQESLRRFYLKNGYADFRVLSAVAELTPNKDAFFITFTIEEGERYKFGKLDVVSKIPDIEPEPLKDLITVDEGDWYNAGELENSILELTTEVGNQGYAFVDVRPNVQRDRESSTIAITFEIQEGPRVFVERIDIGGNVRTLDRVVRREFRVIEGDAFNAAKLNRSRQRIRNLGFFSRVDVTNEPGSAPDKTVVKVDVAEQSTGELGLGAGFSTTEGVLANVVLRERNLLGKGQDLRATITVSQIRQQFDIGFTEPYFLGRNLKAGIDLFHTTNDNSDFSSFKSTRTGGGLRLGYEINERWSQRLRYTLKQDVVENVPDTASLAIKQQEGTNLTSLVGQDLMYDLRDSSIDTKKGFFVRLSTDYAGVGGDLHYVRGKLSTGIYYPV
;
A
#
# COMPACT_ATOMS: atom_id res chain seq x y z
N MET A 1 -31.73 62.90 12.83
CA MET A 1 -30.87 64.05 12.44
C MET A 1 -30.11 63.63 11.19
N PRO A 2 -30.02 64.46 10.14
CA PRO A 2 -29.20 64.13 8.97
C PRO A 2 -27.77 63.85 9.45
N GLY A 3 -27.20 62.71 9.02
CA GLY A 3 -25.85 62.31 9.40
C GLY A 3 -24.85 63.38 9.00
N ALA A 4 -23.84 63.63 9.84
CA ALA A 4 -22.78 64.55 9.47
C ALA A 4 -22.11 64.05 8.18
N ILE A 5 -21.80 64.97 7.27
CA ILE A 5 -21.10 64.67 6.03
C ILE A 5 -19.61 64.64 6.33
N LEU A 6 -18.92 63.58 5.90
CA LEU A 6 -17.49 63.44 6.14
C LEU A 6 -16.70 64.39 5.23
N GLU A 7 -16.03 65.37 5.83
CA GLU A 7 -15.17 66.32 5.11
C GLU A 7 -13.79 65.73 4.81
N GLY A 8 -13.28 64.82 5.66
CA GLY A 8 -12.00 64.16 5.44
C GLY A 8 -11.63 63.13 6.52
N VAL A 9 -10.66 62.27 6.19
CA VAL A 9 -10.08 61.28 7.11
C VAL A 9 -8.61 61.62 7.33
N VAL A 10 -8.19 61.72 8.59
CA VAL A 10 -6.79 61.91 8.97
C VAL A 10 -6.27 60.61 9.57
N VAL A 11 -5.29 59.99 8.91
CA VAL A 11 -4.66 58.76 9.38
C VAL A 11 -3.41 59.09 10.18
N GLN A 12 -3.23 58.42 11.33
CA GLN A 12 -2.07 58.58 12.21
C GLN A 12 -1.52 57.23 12.63
N GLY A 13 -0.18 57.11 12.73
CA GLY A 13 0.50 55.92 13.24
C GLY A 13 0.81 54.85 12.18
N ASN A 14 0.45 55.09 10.92
CA ASN A 14 0.87 54.26 9.80
C ASN A 14 2.38 54.45 9.53
N GLN A 15 3.04 53.37 9.11
CA GLN A 15 4.46 53.31 8.81
C GLN A 15 4.70 52.79 7.41
N ARG A 16 4.13 51.62 7.06
CA ARG A 16 4.27 50.99 5.74
C ARG A 16 3.02 51.11 4.89
N VAL A 17 1.84 51.12 5.51
CA VAL A 17 0.58 51.21 4.77
C VAL A 17 0.31 52.68 4.47
N GLU A 18 0.09 52.99 3.19
CA GLU A 18 -0.24 54.35 2.77
C GLU A 18 -1.60 54.79 3.34
N PRO A 19 -1.76 56.06 3.76
CA PRO A 19 -3.01 56.59 4.31
C PRO A 19 -4.22 56.33 3.41
N GLU A 20 -4.06 56.50 2.10
CA GLU A 20 -5.11 56.30 1.09
C GLU A 20 -5.57 54.84 1.04
N THR A 21 -4.62 53.91 1.22
CA THR A 21 -4.92 52.47 1.29
C THR A 21 -5.75 52.16 2.54
N ILE A 22 -5.43 52.78 3.69
CA ILE A 22 -6.20 52.62 4.93
C ILE A 22 -7.63 53.13 4.75
N VAL A 23 -7.79 54.31 4.14
CA VAL A 23 -9.10 54.89 3.83
C VAL A 23 -9.90 53.98 2.88
N SER A 24 -9.24 53.33 1.91
CA SER A 24 -9.91 52.42 0.96
C SER A 24 -10.57 51.20 1.61
N TYR A 25 -10.06 50.74 2.76
CA TYR A 25 -10.61 49.61 3.52
C TYR A 25 -11.78 50.00 4.44
N MET A 26 -11.97 51.29 4.69
CA MET A 26 -13.09 51.78 5.49
C MET A 26 -14.42 51.64 4.74
N SER A 27 -15.53 51.62 5.48
CA SER A 27 -16.87 51.60 4.90
C SER A 27 -17.41 52.98 4.53
N ILE A 28 -16.72 54.04 4.95
CA ILE A 28 -17.11 55.44 4.79
C ILE A 28 -16.09 56.11 3.89
N ARG A 29 -16.54 56.89 2.89
CA ARG A 29 -15.70 57.71 2.03
C ARG A 29 -15.98 59.19 2.25
N GLN A 30 -15.03 60.02 1.84
CA GLN A 30 -15.21 61.47 1.86
C GLN A 30 -16.47 61.85 1.06
N GLY A 31 -17.32 62.69 1.64
CA GLY A 31 -18.61 63.08 1.07
C GLY A 31 -19.80 62.21 1.49
N ASP A 32 -19.58 61.07 2.14
CA ASP A 32 -20.66 60.23 2.66
C ASP A 32 -21.24 60.82 3.97
N ALA A 33 -22.54 60.65 4.17
CA ALA A 33 -23.15 60.83 5.49
C ALA A 33 -22.76 59.64 6.38
N PHE A 34 -22.23 59.89 7.57
CA PHE A 34 -21.74 58.83 8.44
C PHE A 34 -22.37 58.85 9.84
N GLY A 35 -22.63 57.66 10.37
CA GLY A 35 -23.11 57.43 11.73
C GLY A 35 -22.21 56.47 12.52
N VAL A 36 -22.59 56.20 13.77
CA VAL A 36 -21.84 55.31 14.68
C VAL A 36 -21.72 53.88 14.11
N ASN A 37 -22.74 53.40 13.40
CA ASN A 37 -22.72 52.08 12.77
C ASN A 37 -21.67 51.98 11.66
N ASP A 38 -21.49 53.04 10.89
CA ASP A 38 -20.51 53.07 9.80
C ASP A 38 -19.08 53.16 10.33
N ILE A 39 -18.88 53.85 11.46
CA ILE A 39 -17.60 53.89 12.17
C ILE A 39 -17.25 52.49 12.69
N ASN A 40 -18.21 51.81 13.32
CA ASN A 40 -18.03 50.42 13.78
C ASN A 40 -17.79 49.45 12.61
N GLY A 41 -18.48 49.64 11.48
CA GLY A 41 -18.26 48.89 10.26
C GLY A 41 -16.84 49.06 9.71
N SER A 42 -16.37 50.31 9.65
CA SER A 42 -15.01 50.66 9.22
C SER A 42 -13.95 50.06 10.16
N LEU A 43 -14.15 50.16 11.47
CA LEU A 43 -13.26 49.55 12.47
C LEU A 43 -13.17 48.03 12.28
N LYS A 44 -14.31 47.35 12.12
CA LYS A 44 -14.34 45.89 11.86
C LYS A 44 -13.62 45.52 10.56
N ARG A 45 -13.81 46.29 9.48
CA ARG A 45 -13.11 46.04 8.20
C ARG A 45 -11.61 46.23 8.33
N LEU A 46 -11.17 47.30 8.99
CA LEU A 46 -9.75 47.56 9.22
C LEU A 46 -9.09 46.42 10.02
N PHE A 47 -9.72 45.95 11.10
CA PHE A 47 -9.23 44.77 11.82
C PHE A 47 -9.25 43.49 10.97
N ALA A 48 -10.29 43.29 10.15
CA ALA A 48 -10.42 42.12 9.28
C ALA A 48 -9.32 42.04 8.20
N THR A 49 -8.67 43.16 7.84
CA THR A 49 -7.50 43.14 6.95
C THR A 49 -6.31 42.39 7.54
N GLY A 50 -6.22 42.30 8.88
CA GLY A 50 -5.08 41.73 9.59
C GLY A 50 -3.81 42.60 9.54
N LEU A 51 -3.85 43.79 8.92
CA LEU A 51 -2.70 44.69 8.80
C LEU A 51 -2.40 45.46 10.10
N PHE A 52 -3.37 45.56 11.00
CA PHE A 52 -3.28 46.42 12.19
C PHE A 52 -3.46 45.61 13.49
N ALA A 53 -2.58 45.85 14.45
CA ALA A 53 -2.64 45.32 15.81
C ALA A 53 -3.70 46.05 16.66
N ASP A 54 -3.84 47.35 16.43
CA ASP A 54 -4.81 48.21 17.10
C ASP A 54 -5.33 49.28 16.13
N VAL A 55 -6.62 49.61 16.25
CA VAL A 55 -7.31 50.60 15.42
C VAL A 55 -8.27 51.38 16.30
N ALA A 56 -8.04 52.69 16.40
CA ALA A 56 -8.92 53.61 17.10
C ALA A 56 -9.42 54.69 16.13
N ILE A 57 -10.74 54.81 16.02
CA ILE A 57 -11.37 55.85 15.19
C ILE A 57 -12.04 56.85 16.14
N ARG A 58 -11.62 58.12 16.07
CA ARG A 58 -12.22 59.22 16.82
C ARG A 58 -12.82 60.24 15.87
N ARG A 59 -13.94 60.83 16.28
CA ARG A 59 -14.61 61.89 15.52
C ARG A 59 -14.25 63.24 16.11
N GLU A 60 -13.79 64.16 15.26
CA GLU A 60 -13.59 65.56 15.59
C GLU A 60 -14.34 66.43 14.58
N GLY A 61 -15.53 66.92 14.96
CA GLY A 61 -16.42 67.67 14.06
C GLY A 61 -16.89 66.82 12.86
N ASN A 62 -16.50 67.24 11.66
CA ASN A 62 -16.76 66.56 10.38
C ASN A 62 -15.55 65.75 9.86
N PHE A 63 -14.50 65.60 10.68
CA PHE A 63 -13.32 64.77 10.38
C PHE A 63 -13.30 63.49 11.21
N LEU A 64 -12.75 62.43 10.64
CA LEU A 64 -12.42 61.18 11.34
C LEU A 64 -10.91 61.05 11.49
N ILE A 65 -10.44 60.92 12.73
CA ILE A 65 -9.05 60.60 13.05
C ILE A 65 -8.93 59.10 13.26
N VAL A 66 -8.21 58.44 12.36
CA VAL A 66 -7.96 57.00 12.38
C VAL A 66 -6.54 56.78 12.86
N ARG A 67 -6.38 56.38 14.12
CA ARG A 67 -5.10 55.98 14.68
C ARG A 67 -4.93 54.47 14.51
N VAL A 68 -3.86 54.05 13.85
CA VAL A 68 -3.53 52.65 13.63
C VAL A 68 -2.18 52.30 14.25
N VAL A 69 -2.06 51.06 14.71
CA VAL A 69 -0.78 50.42 15.02
C VAL A 69 -0.64 49.24 14.08
N GLU A 70 0.32 49.29 13.16
CA GLU A 70 0.53 48.21 12.19
C GLU A 70 1.05 46.93 12.86
N ASN A 71 0.53 45.79 12.44
CA ASN A 71 1.10 44.50 12.79
C ASN A 71 2.51 44.37 12.18
N PRO A 72 3.48 43.80 12.90
CA PRO A 72 4.83 43.62 12.37
C PRO A 72 4.85 42.62 11.21
N ILE A 73 5.88 42.72 10.37
CA ILE A 73 6.12 41.74 9.30
C ILE A 73 7.12 40.68 9.82
N ILE A 74 6.83 39.41 9.54
CA ILE A 74 7.72 38.31 9.89
C ILE A 74 8.98 38.39 9.01
N ASN A 75 10.15 38.51 9.63
CA ASN A 75 11.42 38.50 8.95
C ASN A 75 11.94 37.08 8.75
N ARG A 76 11.96 36.26 9.81
CA ARG A 76 12.23 34.82 9.75
C ARG A 76 11.35 34.04 10.71
N ILE A 77 11.21 32.74 10.42
CA ILE A 77 10.62 31.74 11.30
C ILE A 77 11.73 30.75 11.63
N ALA A 78 11.84 30.37 12.90
CA ALA A 78 12.75 29.33 13.35
C ALA A 78 12.02 28.34 14.26
N PHE A 79 12.47 27.10 14.25
CA PHE A 79 12.01 26.04 15.14
C PHE A 79 13.18 25.64 16.02
N GLU A 80 12.97 25.56 17.32
CA GLU A 80 14.00 25.14 18.27
C GLU A 80 13.46 24.01 19.15
N GLY A 81 14.31 23.01 19.43
CA GLY A 81 13.94 21.85 20.25
C GLY A 81 13.30 20.69 19.49
N ASN A 82 13.06 20.83 18.18
CA ASN A 82 12.54 19.78 17.31
C ASN A 82 13.64 18.81 16.83
N LEU A 83 14.00 17.84 17.67
CA LEU A 83 15.02 16.84 17.36
C LEU A 83 14.51 15.70 16.47
N ARG A 84 13.22 15.36 16.55
CA ARG A 84 12.63 14.19 15.86
C ARG A 84 11.92 14.58 14.58
N VAL A 85 11.33 15.78 14.53
CA VAL A 85 10.67 16.32 13.35
C VAL A 85 11.56 17.39 12.73
N LYS A 86 11.93 17.23 11.46
CA LYS A 86 12.79 18.19 10.77
C LYS A 86 12.05 19.49 10.44
N ASP A 87 12.78 20.60 10.41
CA ASP A 87 12.28 21.94 10.11
C ASP A 87 11.48 21.96 8.80
N GLU A 88 11.93 21.26 7.75
CA GLU A 88 11.27 21.29 6.45
C GLU A 88 9.84 20.72 6.49
N VAL A 89 9.58 19.78 7.42
CA VAL A 89 8.24 19.23 7.63
C VAL A 89 7.35 20.26 8.31
N LEU A 90 7.87 20.93 9.33
CA LEU A 90 7.11 21.96 10.07
C LEU A 90 6.82 23.19 9.20
N GLU A 91 7.77 23.62 8.37
CA GLU A 91 7.62 24.73 7.42
C GLU A 91 6.56 24.50 6.34
N GLN A 92 6.31 23.23 5.97
CA GLN A 92 5.25 22.87 5.03
C GLN A 92 3.86 22.94 5.66
N GLU A 93 3.77 22.69 6.96
CA GLU A 93 2.50 22.61 7.69
C GLU A 93 2.04 23.98 8.21
N VAL A 94 2.95 24.87 8.60
CA VAL A 94 2.61 26.22 9.08
C VAL A 94 2.12 27.15 7.97
N GLN A 95 1.21 28.06 8.31
CA GLN A 95 0.68 29.07 7.40
C GLN A 95 1.56 30.31 7.31
N LEU A 96 2.17 30.72 8.43
CA LEU A 96 3.06 31.87 8.47
C LEU A 96 4.33 31.58 7.67
N ARG A 97 4.80 32.59 6.95
CA ARG A 97 6.03 32.56 6.17
C ARG A 97 6.78 33.88 6.31
N PRO A 98 8.10 33.92 6.02
CA PRO A 98 8.81 35.18 5.87
C PRO A 98 8.07 36.14 4.94
N ARG A 99 8.09 37.44 5.29
CA ARG A 99 7.41 38.55 4.60
C ARG A 99 5.88 38.59 4.74
N VAL A 100 5.27 37.71 5.53
CA VAL A 100 3.85 37.76 5.86
C VAL A 100 3.62 38.61 7.12
N VAL A 101 2.46 39.27 7.21
CA VAL A 101 2.05 40.03 8.41
C VAL A 101 1.79 39.08 9.58
N TYR A 102 2.42 39.40 10.70
CA TYR A 102 2.26 38.71 11.98
C TYR A 102 0.89 39.01 12.58
N THR A 103 0.15 37.98 13.01
CA THR A 103 -1.04 38.15 13.85
C THR A 103 -1.09 37.06 14.91
N ARG A 104 -1.55 37.41 16.12
CA ARG A 104 -1.67 36.45 17.22
C ARG A 104 -2.54 35.24 16.84
N THR A 105 -3.60 35.46 16.08
CA THR A 105 -4.52 34.40 15.63
C THR A 105 -3.82 33.39 14.70
N ARG A 106 -3.00 33.85 13.75
CA ARG A 106 -2.26 32.95 12.86
C ARG A 106 -1.20 32.16 13.61
N VAL A 107 -0.49 32.81 14.55
CA VAL A 107 0.49 32.10 15.40
C VAL A 107 -0.18 30.98 16.19
N GLN A 108 -1.34 31.24 16.80
CA GLN A 108 -2.06 30.19 17.54
C GLN A 108 -2.56 29.07 16.62
N SER A 109 -2.95 29.39 15.38
CA SER A 109 -3.27 28.37 14.39
C SER A 109 -2.05 27.52 14.02
N ASP A 110 -0.88 28.13 13.87
CA ASP A 110 0.35 27.41 13.52
C ASP A 110 0.88 26.59 14.69
N VAL A 111 0.81 27.10 15.93
CA VAL A 111 1.05 26.32 17.15
C VAL A 111 0.19 25.05 17.15
N LYS A 112 -1.11 25.17 16.83
CA LYS A 112 -2.00 24.01 16.76
C LYS A 112 -1.58 23.03 15.66
N ARG A 113 -1.20 23.51 14.47
CA ARG A 113 -0.73 22.66 13.36
C ARG A 113 0.55 21.91 13.72
N ILE A 114 1.52 22.59 14.34
CA ILE A 114 2.75 21.96 14.83
C ILE A 114 2.41 20.89 15.86
N LEU A 115 1.54 21.19 16.85
CA LEU A 115 1.08 20.20 17.82
C LEU A 115 0.39 19.00 17.15
N ASP A 116 -0.40 19.23 16.09
CA ASP A 116 -1.06 18.15 15.35
C ASP A 116 -0.05 17.26 14.59
N VAL A 117 1.05 17.82 14.07
CA VAL A 117 2.16 17.03 13.51
C VAL A 117 2.78 16.13 14.58
N TYR A 118 3.04 16.66 15.77
CA TYR A 118 3.58 15.87 16.88
C TYR A 118 2.59 14.80 17.36
N ARG A 119 1.29 15.10 17.44
CA ARG A 119 0.24 14.12 17.77
C ARG A 119 0.20 12.96 16.78
N ARG A 120 0.30 13.24 15.47
CA ARG A 120 0.37 12.20 14.43
C ARG A 120 1.64 11.33 14.55
N SER A 121 2.73 11.90 15.08
CA SER A 121 3.95 11.14 15.41
C SER A 121 3.87 10.37 16.73
N GLY A 122 2.71 10.38 17.41
CA GLY A 122 2.51 9.72 18.70
C GLY A 122 2.92 10.54 19.92
N ARG A 123 3.20 11.84 19.79
CA ARG A 123 3.72 12.69 20.87
C ARG A 123 2.67 13.68 21.36
N PHE A 124 1.77 13.22 22.21
CA PHE A 124 0.66 14.04 22.74
C PHE A 124 1.09 14.97 23.89
N GLY A 125 2.22 14.65 24.52
CA GLY A 125 2.88 15.49 25.53
C GLY A 125 3.64 16.69 24.96
N ALA A 126 3.71 16.85 23.64
CA ALA A 126 4.43 17.96 23.02
C ALA A 126 3.84 19.33 23.42
N THR A 127 4.72 20.31 23.67
CA THR A 127 4.35 21.70 23.90
C THR A 127 5.11 22.60 22.92
N VAL A 128 4.45 23.68 22.51
CA VAL A 128 5.00 24.64 21.56
C VAL A 128 4.77 26.04 22.11
N GLU A 129 5.83 26.76 22.40
CA GLU A 129 5.82 28.13 22.87
C GLU A 129 6.32 29.09 21.78
N PRO A 130 5.47 29.99 21.27
CA PRO A 130 5.92 31.01 20.33
C PRO A 130 6.64 32.15 21.09
N LYS A 131 7.90 32.40 20.75
CA LYS A 131 8.67 33.57 21.18
C LYS A 131 8.81 34.56 20.03
N ILE A 132 8.72 35.84 20.36
CA ILE A 132 8.79 36.93 19.39
C ILE A 132 10.00 37.78 19.74
N ILE A 133 10.89 37.99 18.78
CA ILE A 133 12.02 38.89 18.90
C ILE A 133 11.71 40.10 18.02
N LEU A 134 11.47 41.26 18.64
CA LEU A 134 11.21 42.51 17.93
C LEU A 134 12.49 43.01 17.27
N LEU A 135 12.36 43.43 16.02
CA LEU A 135 13.43 44.00 15.21
C LEU A 135 13.09 45.44 14.82
N GLU A 136 14.11 46.15 14.36
CA GLU A 136 13.94 47.46 13.74
C GLU A 136 12.97 47.41 12.54
N GLN A 137 12.34 48.56 12.28
CA GLN A 137 11.38 48.75 11.19
C GLN A 137 10.11 47.89 11.33
N ASN A 138 9.58 47.73 12.55
CA ASN A 138 8.35 46.96 12.82
C ASN A 138 8.38 45.56 12.18
N ARG A 139 9.46 44.81 12.45
CA ARG A 139 9.63 43.43 12.02
C ARG A 139 9.78 42.53 13.24
N VAL A 140 9.50 41.25 13.05
CA VAL A 140 9.66 40.24 14.09
C VAL A 140 10.32 38.99 13.55
N ASP A 141 11.20 38.40 14.36
CA ASP A 141 11.56 37.00 14.21
C ASP A 141 10.66 36.17 15.13
N LEU A 142 10.04 35.14 14.56
CA LEU A 142 9.15 34.24 15.28
C LEU A 142 9.88 32.92 15.50
N VAL A 143 10.13 32.57 16.75
CA VAL A 143 10.75 31.30 17.13
C VAL A 143 9.69 30.44 17.80
N PHE A 144 9.48 29.23 17.29
CA PHE A 144 8.67 28.22 17.96
C PHE A 144 9.61 27.34 18.79
N GLU A 145 9.62 27.57 20.11
CA GLU A 145 10.31 26.68 21.05
C GLU A 145 9.43 25.45 21.30
N ILE A 146 9.95 24.29 20.96
CA ILE A 146 9.23 23.02 20.96
C ILE A 146 9.85 22.10 22.00
N ALA A 147 9.06 21.68 22.98
CA ALA A 147 9.39 20.53 23.80
C ALA A 147 8.60 19.33 23.27
N GLU A 148 9.27 18.39 22.60
CA GLU A 148 8.60 17.29 21.90
C GLU A 148 7.87 16.30 22.83
N GLY A 149 8.26 16.25 24.12
CA GLY A 149 7.75 15.28 25.08
C GLY A 149 8.13 13.83 24.75
N PRO A 150 7.81 12.87 25.64
CA PRO A 150 7.98 11.45 25.34
C PRO A 150 6.99 10.96 24.27
N LEU A 151 7.23 9.77 23.73
CA LEU A 151 6.23 9.07 22.94
C LEU A 151 5.08 8.68 23.87
N THR A 152 3.84 8.92 23.44
CA THR A 152 2.65 8.53 24.20
C THR A 152 2.29 7.11 23.82
N GLU A 153 2.63 6.18 24.71
CA GLU A 153 2.50 4.74 24.54
C GLU A 153 1.09 4.26 24.88
N ILE A 154 0.66 3.13 24.32
CA ILE A 154 -0.58 2.48 24.74
C ILE A 154 -0.26 1.56 25.91
N GLU A 155 -0.70 1.92 27.11
CA GLU A 155 -0.42 1.15 28.32
C GLU A 155 -1.37 -0.06 28.43
N ARG A 156 -2.64 0.14 28.08
CA ARG A 156 -3.65 -0.91 28.19
C ARG A 156 -4.71 -0.83 27.10
N VAL A 157 -5.07 -2.00 26.60
CA VAL A 157 -6.25 -2.22 25.76
C VAL A 157 -7.22 -3.13 26.51
N SER A 158 -8.47 -2.70 26.65
CA SER A 158 -9.51 -3.41 27.39
C SER A 158 -10.77 -3.57 26.55
N PHE A 159 -11.48 -4.67 26.78
CA PHE A 159 -12.74 -4.98 26.12
C PHE A 159 -13.84 -5.07 27.17
N ILE A 160 -14.99 -4.48 26.86
CA ILE A 160 -16.18 -4.53 27.71
C ILE A 160 -17.31 -5.11 26.87
N GLY A 161 -17.97 -6.13 27.41
CA GLY A 161 -19.12 -6.79 26.77
C GLY A 161 -18.79 -8.11 26.07
N ASN A 162 -17.51 -8.46 25.93
CA ASN A 162 -17.09 -9.79 25.49
C ASN A 162 -17.35 -10.84 26.58
N ARG A 163 -18.12 -11.88 26.24
CA ARG A 163 -18.44 -13.00 27.14
C ARG A 163 -17.96 -14.34 26.56
N ARG A 164 -17.95 -14.46 25.23
CA ARG A 164 -17.58 -15.69 24.53
C ARG A 164 -16.08 -15.74 24.20
N TYR A 165 -15.47 -14.60 23.89
CA TYR A 165 -14.04 -14.51 23.63
C TYR A 165 -13.31 -13.75 24.73
N SER A 166 -12.11 -14.23 25.08
CA SER A 166 -11.24 -13.56 26.04
C SER A 166 -10.64 -12.30 25.44
N ASP A 167 -10.30 -11.31 26.29
CA ASP A 167 -9.56 -10.12 25.90
C ASP A 167 -8.28 -10.48 25.14
N ARG A 168 -7.58 -11.56 25.54
CA ARG A 168 -6.37 -12.02 24.86
C ARG A 168 -6.62 -12.40 23.40
N THR A 169 -7.75 -13.06 23.13
CA THR A 169 -8.17 -13.43 21.78
C THR A 169 -8.46 -12.18 20.96
N LEU A 170 -9.27 -11.26 21.49
CA LEU A 170 -9.66 -10.03 20.80
C LEU A 170 -8.48 -9.09 20.56
N LYS A 171 -7.55 -9.01 21.53
CA LYS A 171 -6.26 -8.36 21.34
C LYS A 171 -5.59 -8.95 20.11
N GLY A 172 -5.46 -10.28 20.00
CA GLY A 172 -4.83 -10.95 18.86
C GLY A 172 -5.32 -10.47 17.48
N GLU A 173 -6.61 -10.16 17.36
CA GLU A 173 -7.28 -9.78 16.10
C GLU A 173 -7.12 -8.31 15.70
N ILE A 174 -6.77 -7.43 16.64
CA ILE A 174 -6.55 -6.01 16.37
C ILE A 174 -5.08 -5.71 16.09
N PHE A 175 -4.80 -4.65 15.33
CA PHE A 175 -3.45 -4.18 15.07
C PHE A 175 -2.86 -3.50 16.30
N THR A 176 -3.65 -2.67 17.00
CA THR A 176 -3.20 -1.93 18.18
C THR A 176 -2.71 -2.87 19.28
N ARG A 177 -1.53 -2.60 19.84
CA ARG A 177 -0.89 -3.41 20.88
C ARG A 177 -0.60 -2.61 22.13
N GLU A 178 -0.61 -3.29 23.26
CA GLU A 178 -0.05 -2.77 24.51
C GLU A 178 1.47 -2.71 24.40
N SER A 179 2.03 -1.64 24.94
CA SER A 179 3.46 -1.38 25.02
C SER A 179 4.12 -2.44 25.89
N ALA A 180 5.25 -2.97 25.43
CA ALA A 180 5.99 -4.00 26.15
C ALA A 180 7.48 -3.82 25.93
N TRP A 181 8.29 -4.10 26.96
CA TRP A 181 9.75 -3.90 26.94
C TRP A 181 10.46 -4.61 25.78
N TYR A 182 9.90 -5.71 25.26
CA TYR A 182 10.45 -6.48 24.13
C TYR A 182 9.96 -5.99 22.76
N ARG A 183 9.07 -4.98 22.69
CA ARG A 183 8.38 -4.53 21.46
C ARG A 183 8.92 -3.21 20.88
N PHE A 184 10.13 -2.80 21.24
CA PHE A 184 10.74 -1.51 20.88
C PHE A 184 10.90 -1.17 19.37
N PHE A 185 10.64 -2.10 18.45
CA PHE A 185 10.65 -1.85 16.99
C PHE A 185 9.26 -1.83 16.35
N SER A 186 8.18 -2.09 17.09
CA SER A 186 6.84 -2.16 16.50
C SER A 186 6.13 -0.82 16.63
N PRO A 187 5.67 -0.19 15.53
CA PRO A 187 4.88 1.05 15.59
C PRO A 187 3.46 0.84 16.14
N ALA A 188 3.08 -0.39 16.50
CA ALA A 188 1.72 -0.75 16.90
C ALA A 188 1.39 -0.41 18.37
N ASP A 189 2.37 0.10 19.13
CA ASP A 189 2.22 0.53 20.53
C ASP A 189 1.96 2.05 20.68
N THR A 190 1.87 2.76 19.55
CA THR A 190 1.58 4.19 19.50
C THR A 190 0.14 4.44 19.09
N TYR A 191 -0.54 5.39 19.75
CA TYR A 191 -1.94 5.70 19.43
C TYR A 191 -2.10 6.42 18.08
N ASP A 192 -3.00 5.90 17.26
CA ASP A 192 -3.41 6.46 15.97
C ASP A 192 -4.94 6.28 15.80
N PRO A 193 -5.71 7.37 15.58
CA PRO A 193 -7.16 7.28 15.42
C PRO A 193 -7.60 6.48 14.18
N ASP A 194 -6.82 6.49 13.09
CA ASP A 194 -7.16 5.74 11.87
C ASP A 194 -6.95 4.24 12.09
N GLN A 195 -5.93 3.86 12.87
CA GLN A 195 -5.72 2.48 13.29
C GLN A 195 -6.85 1.98 14.19
N LEU A 196 -7.37 2.82 15.09
CA LEU A 196 -8.48 2.45 15.96
C LEU A 196 -9.75 2.13 15.14
N ALA A 197 -10.03 2.88 14.07
CA ALA A 197 -11.15 2.58 13.17
C ALA A 197 -10.95 1.25 12.42
N PHE A 198 -9.72 0.98 11.97
CA PHE A 198 -9.38 -0.31 11.36
C PHE A 198 -9.56 -1.49 12.33
N ASP A 199 -9.21 -1.29 13.59
CA ASP A 199 -9.36 -2.32 14.63
C ASP A 199 -10.82 -2.64 14.94
N GLN A 200 -11.70 -1.64 14.96
CA GLN A 200 -13.14 -1.86 15.09
C GLN A 200 -13.67 -2.76 13.96
N GLU A 201 -13.25 -2.50 12.72
CA GLU A 201 -13.65 -3.32 11.57
C GLU A 201 -13.02 -4.72 11.61
N SER A 202 -11.81 -4.85 12.16
CA SER A 202 -11.15 -6.15 12.33
C SER A 202 -11.87 -7.02 13.37
N LEU A 203 -12.26 -6.44 14.50
CA LEU A 203 -13.14 -7.11 15.48
C LEU A 203 -14.48 -7.49 14.84
N ARG A 204 -15.11 -6.57 14.09
CA ARG A 204 -16.37 -6.85 13.40
C ARG A 204 -16.25 -8.04 12.47
N ARG A 205 -15.22 -8.06 11.63
CA ARG A 205 -14.94 -9.17 10.71
C ARG A 205 -14.66 -10.47 11.46
N PHE A 206 -13.90 -10.43 12.55
CA PHE A 206 -13.62 -11.61 13.37
C PHE A 206 -14.92 -12.26 13.89
N TYR A 207 -15.81 -11.46 14.51
CA TYR A 207 -17.07 -11.98 15.04
C TYR A 207 -18.03 -12.47 13.94
N LEU A 208 -18.15 -11.73 12.83
CA LEU A 208 -18.97 -12.13 11.69
C LEU A 208 -18.49 -13.44 11.03
N LYS A 209 -17.17 -13.67 10.99
CA LYS A 209 -16.60 -14.95 10.52
C LYS A 209 -16.83 -16.11 11.49
N ASN A 210 -17.12 -15.81 12.75
CA ASN A 210 -17.35 -16.81 13.79
C ASN A 210 -18.84 -17.04 14.11
N GLY A 211 -19.77 -16.45 13.35
CA GLY A 211 -21.21 -16.71 13.47
C GLY A 211 -22.02 -15.66 14.19
N TYR A 212 -21.42 -14.54 14.58
CA TYR A 212 -22.09 -13.49 15.33
C TYR A 212 -22.62 -12.39 14.39
N ALA A 213 -23.74 -12.66 13.72
CA ALA A 213 -24.32 -11.77 12.70
C ALA A 213 -24.87 -10.43 13.24
N ASP A 214 -25.07 -10.35 14.55
CA ASP A 214 -25.55 -9.15 15.25
C ASP A 214 -24.43 -8.41 15.99
N PHE A 215 -23.17 -8.82 15.82
CA PHE A 215 -22.03 -8.18 16.48
C PHE A 215 -21.94 -6.69 16.16
N ARG A 216 -21.73 -5.87 17.20
CA ARG A 216 -21.52 -4.43 17.06
C ARG A 216 -20.43 -3.94 18.01
N VAL A 217 -19.61 -3.02 17.52
CA VAL A 217 -18.78 -2.18 18.38
C VAL A 217 -19.61 -0.94 18.74
N LEU A 218 -19.94 -0.77 20.02
CA LEU A 218 -20.73 0.35 20.51
C LEU A 218 -19.89 1.62 20.65
N SER A 219 -18.63 1.46 21.08
CA SER A 219 -17.65 2.56 21.15
C SER A 219 -16.23 2.04 21.22
N ALA A 220 -15.27 2.86 20.79
CA ALA A 220 -13.85 2.69 21.08
C ALA A 220 -13.32 4.03 21.61
N VAL A 221 -13.01 4.09 22.90
CA VAL A 221 -12.58 5.31 23.57
C VAL A 221 -11.10 5.20 23.89
N ALA A 222 -10.32 6.21 23.52
CA ALA A 222 -8.92 6.34 23.89
C ALA A 222 -8.79 7.48 24.91
N GLU A 223 -8.41 7.14 26.13
CA GLU A 223 -8.23 8.08 27.24
C GLU A 223 -6.74 8.35 27.44
N LEU A 224 -6.36 9.63 27.38
CA LEU A 224 -4.99 10.08 27.64
C LEU A 224 -4.80 10.28 29.14
N THR A 225 -3.71 9.78 29.71
CA THR A 225 -3.34 10.03 31.10
C THR A 225 -3.18 11.54 31.37
N PRO A 226 -3.40 12.01 32.62
CA PRO A 226 -3.17 13.41 32.98
C PRO A 226 -1.75 13.92 32.65
N ASN A 227 -0.77 13.02 32.71
CA ASN A 227 0.63 13.30 32.41
C ASN A 227 0.95 13.28 30.90
N LYS A 228 -0.01 12.90 30.05
CA LYS A 228 0.09 12.82 28.59
C LYS A 228 1.14 11.84 28.06
N ASP A 229 1.49 10.85 28.88
CA ASP A 229 2.51 9.84 28.61
C ASP A 229 1.93 8.50 28.16
N ALA A 230 0.65 8.22 28.43
CA ALA A 230 0.03 6.95 28.06
C ALA A 230 -1.44 7.05 27.63
N PHE A 231 -1.88 6.11 26.80
CA PHE A 231 -3.27 5.89 26.43
C PHE A 231 -3.85 4.60 27.02
N PHE A 232 -5.10 4.71 27.48
CA PHE A 232 -5.97 3.58 27.81
C PHE A 232 -7.05 3.47 26.74
N ILE A 233 -7.06 2.36 26.00
CA ILE A 233 -8.05 2.12 24.95
C ILE A 233 -9.09 1.13 25.48
N THR A 234 -10.36 1.53 25.43
CA THR A 234 -11.49 0.68 25.82
C THR A 234 -12.43 0.49 24.66
N PHE A 235 -12.58 -0.76 24.21
CA PHE A 235 -13.60 -1.17 23.25
C PHE A 235 -14.84 -1.66 24.00
N THR A 236 -15.97 -1.01 23.78
CA THR A 236 -17.27 -1.52 24.24
C THR A 236 -17.96 -2.22 23.09
N ILE A 237 -18.26 -3.50 23.25
CA ILE A 237 -18.81 -4.37 22.20
C ILE A 237 -20.08 -5.07 22.66
N GLU A 238 -20.92 -5.41 21.71
CA GLU A 238 -22.11 -6.26 21.88
C GLU A 238 -21.93 -7.48 20.98
N GLU A 239 -21.73 -8.66 21.59
CA GLU A 239 -21.42 -9.88 20.82
C GLU A 239 -22.60 -10.35 19.95
N GLY A 240 -23.82 -10.21 20.47
CA GLY A 240 -25.00 -10.82 19.88
C GLY A 240 -25.03 -12.35 20.02
N GLU A 241 -26.07 -12.97 19.47
CA GLU A 241 -26.20 -14.43 19.43
C GLU A 241 -25.43 -15.02 18.25
N ARG A 242 -25.05 -16.29 18.39
CA ARG A 242 -24.34 -17.04 17.36
C ARG A 242 -25.33 -17.81 16.50
N TYR A 243 -25.27 -17.60 15.19
CA TYR A 243 -26.18 -18.20 14.23
C TYR A 243 -25.52 -19.32 13.43
N LYS A 244 -26.33 -20.27 12.98
CA LYS A 244 -25.99 -21.25 11.95
C LYS A 244 -26.57 -20.86 10.59
N PHE A 245 -25.97 -21.34 9.51
CA PHE A 245 -26.64 -21.32 8.21
C PHE A 245 -27.89 -22.20 8.28
N GLY A 246 -29.04 -21.62 7.91
CA GLY A 246 -30.28 -22.35 7.67
C GLY A 246 -30.35 -22.76 6.20
N LYS A 247 -31.56 -22.70 5.62
CA LYS A 247 -31.76 -23.02 4.21
C LYS A 247 -30.92 -22.09 3.30
N LEU A 248 -30.12 -22.69 2.44
CA LEU A 248 -29.36 -22.02 1.38
C LEU A 248 -30.03 -22.30 0.04
N ASP A 249 -30.27 -21.24 -0.75
CA ASP A 249 -30.93 -21.38 -2.05
C ASP A 249 -30.33 -20.43 -3.08
N VAL A 250 -30.41 -20.79 -4.35
CA VAL A 250 -29.95 -19.96 -5.48
C VAL A 250 -31.13 -19.74 -6.41
N VAL A 251 -31.40 -18.49 -6.73
CA VAL A 251 -32.46 -18.10 -7.66
C VAL A 251 -31.84 -17.24 -8.75
N SER A 252 -32.03 -17.66 -10.01
CA SER A 252 -31.65 -16.86 -11.17
C SER A 252 -32.86 -16.12 -11.73
N LYS A 253 -32.71 -14.80 -11.95
CA LYS A 253 -33.61 -13.99 -12.77
C LYS A 253 -33.15 -13.92 -14.24
N ILE A 254 -32.01 -14.52 -14.56
CA ILE A 254 -31.47 -14.63 -15.92
C ILE A 254 -32.01 -15.94 -16.51
N PRO A 255 -32.83 -15.90 -17.58
CA PRO A 255 -33.56 -17.07 -18.08
C PRO A 255 -32.68 -18.27 -18.47
N ASP A 256 -31.50 -17.99 -19.01
CA ASP A 256 -30.57 -19.00 -19.55
C ASP A 256 -29.61 -19.56 -18.48
N ILE A 257 -29.68 -19.07 -17.24
CA ILE A 257 -28.82 -19.53 -16.14
C ILE A 257 -29.62 -20.49 -15.26
N GLU A 258 -29.22 -21.76 -15.29
CA GLU A 258 -29.77 -22.81 -14.44
C GLU A 258 -29.25 -22.67 -12.99
N PRO A 259 -30.13 -22.59 -11.97
CA PRO A 259 -29.69 -22.43 -10.59
C PRO A 259 -29.09 -23.69 -9.95
N GLU A 260 -29.50 -24.88 -10.39
CA GLU A 260 -29.11 -26.15 -9.73
C GLU A 260 -27.59 -26.40 -9.78
N PRO A 261 -26.89 -26.28 -10.92
CA PRO A 261 -25.42 -26.45 -10.96
C PRO A 261 -24.65 -25.40 -10.14
N LEU A 262 -25.27 -24.25 -9.90
CA LEU A 262 -24.65 -23.16 -9.15
C LEU A 262 -24.73 -23.38 -7.64
N LYS A 263 -25.67 -24.21 -7.16
CA LYS A 263 -25.76 -24.58 -5.73
C LYS A 263 -24.51 -25.30 -5.26
N ASP A 264 -23.89 -26.10 -6.13
CA ASP A 264 -22.66 -26.85 -5.83
C ASP A 264 -21.43 -25.92 -5.63
N LEU A 265 -21.53 -24.65 -6.02
CA LEU A 265 -20.48 -23.64 -5.81
C LEU A 265 -20.57 -22.93 -4.47
N ILE A 266 -21.66 -23.13 -3.73
CA ILE A 266 -21.80 -22.60 -2.37
C ILE A 266 -20.80 -23.32 -1.48
N THR A 267 -19.95 -22.57 -0.79
CA THR A 267 -18.84 -23.13 -0.01
C THR A 267 -19.22 -23.56 1.40
N VAL A 268 -20.49 -23.45 1.77
CA VAL A 268 -21.03 -23.71 3.12
C VAL A 268 -22.26 -24.59 3.06
N ASP A 269 -22.43 -25.41 4.07
CA ASP A 269 -23.57 -26.31 4.19
C ASP A 269 -24.60 -25.79 5.23
N GLU A 270 -25.85 -26.25 5.09
CA GLU A 270 -26.87 -26.03 6.10
C GLU A 270 -26.45 -26.66 7.43
N GLY A 271 -26.56 -25.90 8.53
CA GLY A 271 -26.17 -26.32 9.87
C GLY A 271 -24.75 -25.94 10.29
N ASP A 272 -23.91 -25.48 9.35
CA ASP A 272 -22.62 -24.87 9.65
C ASP A 272 -22.78 -23.56 10.42
N TRP A 273 -21.75 -23.15 11.14
CA TRP A 273 -21.75 -21.83 11.78
C TRP A 273 -21.71 -20.74 10.72
N TYR A 274 -22.54 -19.71 10.90
CA TYR A 274 -22.56 -18.57 9.99
C TYR A 274 -21.14 -17.99 9.85
N ASN A 275 -20.73 -17.71 8.62
CA ASN A 275 -19.44 -17.10 8.34
C ASN A 275 -19.61 -16.13 7.18
N ALA A 276 -19.54 -14.83 7.48
CA ALA A 276 -19.67 -13.79 6.47
C ALA A 276 -18.59 -13.87 5.38
N GLY A 277 -17.39 -14.35 5.71
CA GLY A 277 -16.32 -14.53 4.72
C GLY A 277 -16.61 -15.64 3.73
N GLU A 278 -17.17 -16.76 4.18
CA GLU A 278 -17.58 -17.84 3.27
C GLU A 278 -18.80 -17.46 2.44
N LEU A 279 -19.71 -16.65 3.00
CA LEU A 279 -20.81 -16.05 2.25
C LEU A 279 -20.27 -15.16 1.11
N GLU A 280 -19.31 -14.28 1.39
CA GLU A 280 -18.64 -13.45 0.39
C GLU A 280 -17.91 -14.28 -0.67
N ASN A 281 -17.25 -15.37 -0.27
CA ASN A 281 -16.61 -16.32 -1.20
C ASN A 281 -17.64 -16.96 -2.14
N SER A 282 -18.76 -17.44 -1.59
CA SER A 282 -19.85 -18.02 -2.39
C SER A 282 -20.40 -17.02 -3.41
N ILE A 283 -20.60 -15.75 -3.03
CA ILE A 283 -21.00 -14.67 -3.95
C ILE A 283 -19.97 -14.49 -5.07
N LEU A 284 -18.68 -14.51 -4.73
CA LEU A 284 -17.59 -14.35 -5.69
C LEU A 284 -17.52 -15.53 -6.67
N GLU A 285 -17.63 -16.76 -6.19
CA GLU A 285 -17.63 -17.98 -7.01
C GLU A 285 -18.83 -18.00 -7.96
N LEU A 286 -20.03 -17.72 -7.46
CA LEU A 286 -21.24 -17.58 -8.28
C LEU A 286 -21.10 -16.49 -9.35
N THR A 287 -20.63 -15.31 -8.96
CA THR A 287 -20.40 -14.19 -9.90
C THR A 287 -19.37 -14.56 -10.96
N THR A 288 -18.32 -15.30 -10.57
CA THR A 288 -17.24 -15.72 -11.47
C THR A 288 -17.73 -16.78 -12.45
N GLU A 289 -18.49 -17.77 -12.00
CA GLU A 289 -19.00 -18.83 -12.86
C GLU A 289 -19.98 -18.27 -13.89
N VAL A 290 -20.97 -17.50 -13.47
CA VAL A 290 -21.92 -16.86 -14.40
C VAL A 290 -21.18 -15.90 -15.36
N GLY A 291 -20.13 -15.23 -14.86
CA GLY A 291 -19.22 -14.44 -15.68
C GLY A 291 -18.46 -15.24 -16.75
N ASN A 292 -18.02 -16.47 -16.42
CA ASN A 292 -17.35 -17.37 -17.35
C ASN A 292 -18.30 -17.92 -18.41
N GLN A 293 -19.59 -18.05 -18.10
CA GLN A 293 -20.64 -18.46 -19.04
C GLN A 293 -21.00 -17.34 -20.05
N GLY A 294 -20.40 -16.16 -19.94
CA GLY A 294 -20.49 -15.09 -20.94
C GLY A 294 -21.29 -13.86 -20.50
N TYR A 295 -21.88 -13.87 -19.30
CA TYR A 295 -22.62 -12.73 -18.77
C TYR A 295 -21.66 -11.73 -18.12
N ALA A 296 -21.41 -10.63 -18.80
CA ALA A 296 -20.54 -9.58 -18.27
C ALA A 296 -21.19 -8.81 -17.09
N PHE A 297 -22.51 -8.66 -17.14
CA PHE A 297 -23.30 -7.83 -16.22
C PHE A 297 -24.06 -8.71 -15.24
N VAL A 298 -23.37 -9.25 -14.25
CA VAL A 298 -23.97 -10.11 -13.23
C VAL A 298 -23.91 -9.39 -11.89
N ASP A 299 -25.03 -9.37 -11.19
CA ASP A 299 -25.14 -8.91 -9.81
C ASP A 299 -25.75 -10.05 -8.98
N VAL A 300 -24.98 -10.56 -8.01
CA VAL A 300 -25.43 -11.61 -7.09
C VAL A 300 -25.71 -10.97 -5.75
N ARG A 301 -26.99 -10.91 -5.38
CA ARG A 301 -27.44 -10.28 -4.12
C ARG A 301 -27.85 -11.34 -3.12
N PRO A 302 -27.25 -11.40 -1.92
CA PRO A 302 -27.72 -12.28 -0.86
C PRO A 302 -28.97 -11.67 -0.20
N ASN A 303 -30.09 -12.37 -0.27
CA ASN A 303 -31.26 -12.09 0.54
C ASN A 303 -31.14 -12.87 1.86
N VAL A 304 -30.86 -12.14 2.94
CA VAL A 304 -30.54 -12.71 4.25
C VAL A 304 -31.77 -12.64 5.15
N GLN A 305 -32.33 -13.80 5.49
CA GLN A 305 -33.45 -13.93 6.42
C GLN A 305 -32.96 -14.52 7.73
N ARG A 306 -33.04 -13.72 8.80
CA ARG A 306 -32.57 -14.10 10.13
C ARG A 306 -33.75 -14.60 10.96
N ASP A 307 -33.60 -15.79 11.54
CA ASP A 307 -34.53 -16.32 12.53
C ASP A 307 -33.83 -16.38 13.90
N ARG A 308 -34.30 -15.53 14.82
CA ARG A 308 -33.76 -15.41 16.18
C ARG A 308 -34.21 -16.54 17.09
N GLU A 309 -35.35 -17.17 16.82
CA GLU A 309 -35.87 -18.25 17.66
C GLU A 309 -35.09 -19.54 17.42
N SER A 310 -34.85 -19.88 16.15
CA SER A 310 -34.04 -21.04 15.78
C SER A 310 -32.53 -20.78 15.76
N SER A 311 -32.10 -19.52 15.91
CA SER A 311 -30.69 -19.09 15.76
C SER A 311 -30.10 -19.52 14.40
N THR A 312 -30.90 -19.39 13.34
CA THR A 312 -30.48 -19.71 11.97
C THR A 312 -30.59 -18.51 11.04
N ILE A 313 -29.80 -18.53 9.96
CA ILE A 313 -29.82 -17.53 8.90
C ILE A 313 -30.02 -18.25 7.57
N ALA A 314 -31.19 -18.08 6.99
CA ALA A 314 -31.47 -18.54 5.63
C ALA A 314 -30.95 -17.51 4.62
N ILE A 315 -30.34 -17.98 3.54
CA ILE A 315 -29.74 -17.13 2.52
C ILE A 315 -30.22 -17.57 1.16
N THR A 316 -30.82 -16.64 0.42
CA THR A 316 -31.16 -16.84 -0.99
C THR A 316 -30.27 -15.96 -1.85
N PHE A 317 -29.42 -16.57 -2.67
CA PHE A 317 -28.57 -15.86 -3.62
C PHE A 317 -29.38 -15.53 -4.87
N GLU A 318 -29.75 -14.26 -5.03
CA GLU A 318 -30.47 -13.77 -6.21
C GLU A 318 -29.49 -13.31 -7.27
N ILE A 319 -29.41 -14.05 -8.38
CA ILE A 319 -28.60 -13.73 -9.55
C ILE A 319 -29.44 -12.95 -10.54
N GLN A 320 -28.99 -11.76 -10.93
CA GLN A 320 -29.72 -10.91 -11.88
C GLN A 320 -28.78 -10.15 -12.82
N GLU A 321 -29.32 -9.67 -13.95
CA GLU A 321 -28.58 -8.78 -14.84
C GLU A 321 -28.29 -7.44 -14.14
N GLY A 322 -27.02 -7.10 -14.06
CA GLY A 322 -26.57 -5.76 -13.68
C GLY A 322 -26.75 -4.75 -14.83
N PRO A 323 -26.48 -3.46 -14.57
CA PRO A 323 -26.48 -2.46 -15.62
C PRO A 323 -25.44 -2.80 -16.70
N ARG A 324 -25.84 -2.68 -17.98
CA ARG A 324 -24.96 -2.91 -19.14
C ARG A 324 -24.03 -1.73 -19.32
N VAL A 325 -22.82 -1.84 -18.78
CA VAL A 325 -21.82 -0.77 -18.77
C VAL A 325 -20.59 -1.21 -19.57
N PHE A 326 -20.06 -0.38 -20.45
CA PHE A 326 -18.85 -0.67 -21.21
C PHE A 326 -17.66 0.10 -20.64
N VAL A 327 -16.47 -0.51 -20.70
CA VAL A 327 -15.23 0.16 -20.29
C VAL A 327 -14.91 1.20 -21.35
N GLU A 328 -15.04 2.48 -21.02
CA GLU A 328 -14.74 3.58 -21.95
C GLU A 328 -13.24 3.73 -22.16
N ARG A 329 -12.50 3.79 -21.06
CA ARG A 329 -11.04 3.85 -21.05
C ARG A 329 -10.48 3.36 -19.71
N ILE A 330 -9.19 3.05 -19.70
CA ILE A 330 -8.45 2.65 -18.49
C ILE A 330 -7.40 3.73 -18.17
N ASP A 331 -7.66 4.48 -17.10
CA ASP A 331 -6.80 5.56 -16.61
C ASP A 331 -5.88 5.02 -15.52
N ILE A 332 -4.56 5.04 -15.76
CA ILE A 332 -3.54 4.52 -14.83
C ILE A 332 -2.77 5.70 -14.24
N GLY A 333 -2.75 5.80 -12.91
CA GLY A 333 -2.15 6.89 -12.15
C GLY A 333 -1.22 6.40 -11.04
N GLY A 334 -0.22 7.22 -10.70
CA GLY A 334 0.73 6.96 -9.60
C GLY A 334 1.94 6.10 -9.98
N ASN A 335 2.01 5.57 -11.20
CA ASN A 335 3.17 4.87 -11.76
C ASN A 335 4.25 5.85 -12.27
N VAL A 336 4.94 6.53 -11.35
CA VAL A 336 5.93 7.58 -11.68
C VAL A 336 7.18 7.00 -12.37
N ARG A 337 7.68 5.85 -11.91
CA ARG A 337 8.87 5.18 -12.48
C ARG A 337 8.48 4.07 -13.46
N THR A 338 7.42 3.34 -13.16
CA THR A 338 6.94 2.18 -13.92
C THR A 338 6.20 2.63 -15.15
N LEU A 339 6.57 2.11 -16.32
CA LEU A 339 5.92 2.45 -17.57
C LEU A 339 4.45 1.98 -17.56
N ASP A 340 3.54 2.82 -18.05
CA ASP A 340 2.10 2.53 -18.14
C ASP A 340 1.82 1.15 -18.76
N ARG A 341 2.53 0.80 -19.85
CA ARG A 341 2.40 -0.49 -20.54
C ARG A 341 2.61 -1.71 -19.65
N VAL A 342 3.39 -1.59 -18.57
CA VAL A 342 3.66 -2.68 -17.62
C VAL A 342 2.44 -2.97 -16.77
N VAL A 343 1.68 -1.94 -16.41
CA VAL A 343 0.41 -2.08 -15.69
C VAL A 343 -0.71 -2.44 -16.66
N ARG A 344 -0.77 -1.77 -17.81
CA ARG A 344 -1.82 -1.95 -18.83
C ARG A 344 -1.91 -3.38 -19.36
N ARG A 345 -0.76 -4.05 -19.57
CA ARG A 345 -0.73 -5.45 -20.05
C ARG A 345 -1.25 -6.48 -19.05
N GLU A 346 -1.44 -6.11 -17.79
CA GLU A 346 -2.04 -6.99 -16.78
C GLU A 346 -3.57 -6.98 -16.79
N PHE A 347 -4.19 -6.07 -17.55
CA PHE A 347 -5.63 -6.02 -17.71
C PHE A 347 -6.16 -7.19 -18.53
N ARG A 348 -7.26 -7.77 -18.06
CA ARG A 348 -8.06 -8.80 -18.76
C ARG A 348 -9.26 -8.23 -19.50
N VAL A 349 -9.55 -6.94 -19.30
CA VAL A 349 -10.51 -6.16 -20.08
C VAL A 349 -9.74 -5.11 -20.87
N ILE A 350 -10.19 -4.83 -22.07
CA ILE A 350 -9.67 -3.72 -22.87
C ILE A 350 -10.73 -2.62 -23.00
N GLU A 351 -10.29 -1.45 -23.43
CA GLU A 351 -11.19 -0.33 -23.71
C GLU A 351 -12.16 -0.72 -24.83
N GLY A 352 -13.46 -0.53 -24.60
CA GLY A 352 -14.57 -1.00 -25.44
C GLY A 352 -15.20 -2.33 -25.01
N ASP A 353 -14.56 -3.11 -24.14
CA ASP A 353 -15.16 -4.35 -23.63
C ASP A 353 -16.37 -4.07 -22.74
N ALA A 354 -17.30 -5.04 -22.71
CA ALA A 354 -18.33 -5.08 -21.68
C ALA A 354 -17.66 -5.16 -20.29
N PHE A 355 -18.11 -4.32 -19.36
CA PHE A 355 -17.63 -4.32 -17.99
C PHE A 355 -17.90 -5.70 -17.36
N ASN A 356 -16.84 -6.32 -16.85
CA ASN A 356 -16.93 -7.60 -16.16
C ASN A 356 -16.10 -7.52 -14.86
N ALA A 357 -16.79 -7.59 -13.73
CA ALA A 357 -16.19 -7.46 -12.41
C ALA A 357 -15.14 -8.54 -12.12
N ALA A 358 -15.39 -9.80 -12.55
CA ALA A 358 -14.45 -10.90 -12.36
C ALA A 358 -13.12 -10.68 -13.12
N LYS A 359 -13.20 -10.21 -14.37
CA LYS A 359 -12.00 -9.85 -15.16
C LYS A 359 -11.24 -8.67 -14.56
N LEU A 360 -11.94 -7.66 -14.04
CA LEU A 360 -11.31 -6.52 -13.37
C LEU A 360 -10.63 -6.91 -12.05
N ASN A 361 -11.29 -7.72 -11.22
CA ASN A 361 -10.70 -8.27 -10.01
C ASN A 361 -9.45 -9.10 -10.32
N ARG A 362 -9.51 -9.94 -11.37
CA ARG A 362 -8.34 -10.68 -11.86
C ARG A 362 -7.23 -9.75 -12.34
N SER A 363 -7.56 -8.64 -12.99
CA SER A 363 -6.59 -7.61 -13.41
C SER A 363 -5.91 -6.96 -12.21
N ARG A 364 -6.69 -6.54 -11.20
CA ARG A 364 -6.18 -6.01 -9.93
C ARG A 364 -5.22 -6.98 -9.27
N GLN A 365 -5.57 -8.26 -9.21
CA GLN A 365 -4.72 -9.29 -8.62
C GLN A 365 -3.42 -9.46 -9.41
N ARG A 366 -3.46 -9.47 -10.75
CA ARG A 366 -2.26 -9.55 -11.57
C ARG A 366 -1.32 -8.36 -11.36
N ILE A 367 -1.86 -7.15 -11.27
CA ILE A 367 -1.08 -5.93 -10.97
C ILE A 367 -0.44 -6.02 -9.58
N ARG A 368 -1.16 -6.51 -8.57
CA ARG A 368 -0.61 -6.76 -7.23
C ARG A 368 0.50 -7.82 -7.25
N ASN A 369 0.30 -8.90 -8.02
CA ASN A 369 1.26 -9.98 -8.16
C ASN A 369 2.58 -9.56 -8.82
N LEU A 370 2.64 -8.40 -9.51
CA LEU A 370 3.90 -7.83 -9.98
C LEU A 370 4.85 -7.52 -8.80
N GLY A 371 4.30 -7.16 -7.64
CA GLY A 371 5.08 -6.75 -6.48
C GLY A 371 5.71 -5.36 -6.60
N PHE A 372 5.33 -4.57 -7.61
CA PHE A 372 5.90 -3.22 -7.84
C PHE A 372 5.20 -2.12 -7.05
N PHE A 373 4.05 -2.43 -6.46
CA PHE A 373 3.16 -1.46 -5.82
C PHE A 373 2.79 -1.92 -4.41
N SER A 374 2.89 -1.03 -3.43
CA SER A 374 2.42 -1.29 -2.06
C SER A 374 0.90 -1.18 -1.96
N ARG A 375 0.27 -0.38 -2.83
CA ARG A 375 -1.17 -0.19 -2.94
C ARG A 375 -1.61 -0.21 -4.40
N VAL A 376 -2.72 -0.90 -4.66
CA VAL A 376 -3.37 -0.98 -5.97
C VAL A 376 -4.87 -0.84 -5.76
N ASP A 377 -5.38 0.32 -6.13
CA ASP A 377 -6.79 0.66 -6.05
C ASP A 377 -7.37 0.77 -7.46
N VAL A 378 -8.38 -0.04 -7.71
CA VAL A 378 -9.11 -0.05 -8.98
C VAL A 378 -10.52 0.41 -8.64
N THR A 379 -10.89 1.57 -9.16
CA THR A 379 -12.18 2.21 -8.94
C THR A 379 -12.86 2.47 -10.27
N ASN A 380 -14.18 2.42 -10.28
CA ASN A 380 -14.98 2.72 -11.45
C ASN A 380 -15.56 4.13 -11.29
N GLU A 381 -15.24 5.01 -12.22
CA GLU A 381 -15.81 6.34 -12.30
C GLU A 381 -16.89 6.38 -13.41
N PRO A 382 -17.96 7.19 -13.27
CA PRO A 382 -18.93 7.41 -14.34
C PRO A 382 -18.24 7.90 -15.62
N GLY A 383 -18.57 7.30 -16.75
CA GLY A 383 -18.04 7.71 -18.05
C GLY A 383 -18.79 8.89 -18.67
N SER A 384 -18.54 9.09 -19.95
CA SER A 384 -19.22 10.13 -20.76
C SER A 384 -20.72 9.87 -20.97
N ALA A 385 -21.18 8.65 -20.75
CA ALA A 385 -22.57 8.23 -20.91
C ALA A 385 -22.98 7.24 -19.79
N PRO A 386 -24.29 7.07 -19.50
CA PRO A 386 -24.78 6.18 -18.43
C PRO A 386 -24.42 4.70 -18.61
N ASP A 387 -24.17 4.26 -19.84
CA ASP A 387 -23.73 2.92 -20.22
C ASP A 387 -22.21 2.81 -20.33
N LYS A 388 -21.45 3.79 -19.83
CA LYS A 388 -20.00 3.82 -19.89
C LYS A 388 -19.38 4.07 -18.52
N THR A 389 -18.25 3.42 -18.27
CA THR A 389 -17.45 3.64 -17.07
C THR A 389 -15.98 3.79 -17.41
N VAL A 390 -15.30 4.67 -16.68
CA VAL A 390 -13.86 4.80 -16.70
C VAL A 390 -13.29 3.95 -15.57
N VAL A 391 -12.38 3.03 -15.93
CA VAL A 391 -11.66 2.22 -14.93
C VAL A 391 -10.43 3.01 -14.54
N LYS A 392 -10.42 3.55 -13.32
CA LYS A 392 -9.29 4.28 -12.77
C LYS A 392 -8.46 3.37 -11.87
N VAL A 393 -7.17 3.42 -12.07
CA VAL A 393 -6.19 2.54 -11.45
C VAL A 393 -5.14 3.41 -10.77
N ASP A 394 -5.30 3.61 -9.48
CA ASP A 394 -4.34 4.38 -8.69
C ASP A 394 -3.39 3.41 -7.99
N VAL A 395 -2.10 3.51 -8.32
CA VAL A 395 -1.04 2.69 -7.75
C VAL A 395 -0.07 3.52 -6.92
N ALA A 396 0.43 2.95 -5.83
CA ALA A 396 1.53 3.53 -5.07
C ALA A 396 2.79 2.66 -5.27
N GLU A 397 3.79 3.19 -5.97
CA GLU A 397 5.04 2.48 -6.22
C GLU A 397 5.81 2.22 -4.91
N GLN A 398 6.44 1.03 -4.84
CA GLN A 398 7.35 0.66 -3.76
C GLN A 398 8.71 0.28 -4.33
N SER A 399 9.70 0.10 -3.44
CA SER A 399 11.02 -0.39 -3.85
C SER A 399 10.92 -1.79 -4.43
N THR A 400 11.43 -1.98 -5.65
CA THR A 400 11.52 -3.26 -6.35
C THR A 400 12.92 -3.88 -6.30
N GLY A 401 13.87 -3.14 -5.74
CA GLY A 401 15.23 -3.60 -5.46
C GLY A 401 15.30 -4.36 -4.15
N GLU A 402 15.95 -5.52 -4.18
CA GLU A 402 16.11 -6.45 -3.07
C GLU A 402 17.59 -6.79 -2.86
N LEU A 403 18.05 -6.70 -1.61
CA LEU A 403 19.32 -7.27 -1.14
C LEU A 403 19.01 -8.41 -0.17
N GLY A 404 19.31 -9.65 -0.56
CA GLY A 404 19.21 -10.84 0.27
C GLY A 404 20.57 -11.27 0.75
N LEU A 405 20.75 -11.40 2.07
CA LEU A 405 21.92 -11.99 2.70
C LEU A 405 21.48 -13.25 3.43
N GLY A 406 22.13 -14.37 3.18
CA GLY A 406 21.87 -15.61 3.88
C GLY A 406 23.16 -16.31 4.28
N ALA A 407 23.08 -17.07 5.36
CA ALA A 407 24.14 -17.94 5.84
C ALA A 407 23.51 -19.25 6.32
N GLY A 408 24.23 -20.36 6.16
CA GLY A 408 23.75 -21.68 6.56
C GLY A 408 24.88 -22.66 6.78
N PHE A 409 24.51 -23.88 7.18
CA PHE A 409 25.44 -24.98 7.34
C PHE A 409 24.87 -26.23 6.66
N SER A 410 25.69 -26.91 5.89
CA SER A 410 25.40 -28.20 5.29
C SER A 410 26.40 -29.24 5.81
N THR A 411 25.93 -30.45 6.09
CA THR A 411 26.82 -31.58 6.45
C THR A 411 27.76 -31.96 5.30
N THR A 412 27.40 -31.64 4.06
CA THR A 412 28.21 -31.95 2.87
C THR A 412 29.04 -30.77 2.37
N GLU A 413 28.60 -29.51 2.55
CA GLU A 413 29.29 -28.32 2.01
C GLU A 413 29.86 -27.39 3.10
N GLY A 414 29.65 -27.72 4.37
CA GLY A 414 30.07 -26.91 5.51
C GLY A 414 29.30 -25.59 5.60
N VAL A 415 29.99 -24.54 6.06
CA VAL A 415 29.42 -23.19 6.15
C VAL A 415 29.20 -22.62 4.75
N LEU A 416 28.02 -22.07 4.51
CA LEU A 416 27.67 -21.39 3.27
C LEU A 416 27.18 -19.96 3.56
N ALA A 417 27.49 -19.06 2.65
CA ALA A 417 27.01 -17.69 2.62
C ALA A 417 26.49 -17.37 1.21
N ASN A 418 25.36 -16.69 1.14
CA ASN A 418 24.72 -16.29 -0.11
C ASN A 418 24.36 -14.80 -0.09
N VAL A 419 24.72 -14.10 -1.17
CA VAL A 419 24.35 -12.71 -1.41
C VAL A 419 23.54 -12.66 -2.70
N VAL A 420 22.33 -12.10 -2.63
CA VAL A 420 21.41 -11.94 -3.76
C VAL A 420 21.12 -10.47 -3.93
N LEU A 421 21.42 -9.95 -5.12
CA LEU A 421 21.02 -8.61 -5.55
C LEU A 421 19.97 -8.78 -6.64
N ARG A 422 18.80 -8.16 -6.49
CA ARG A 422 17.72 -8.29 -7.48
C ARG A 422 17.00 -6.98 -7.69
N GLU A 423 16.66 -6.68 -8.94
CA GLU A 423 15.79 -5.57 -9.33
C GLU A 423 14.70 -6.15 -10.24
N ARG A 424 13.45 -6.19 -9.75
CA ARG A 424 12.33 -6.82 -10.48
C ARG A 424 11.70 -5.91 -11.54
N ASN A 425 11.94 -4.61 -11.46
CA ASN A 425 11.36 -3.60 -12.33
C ASN A 425 12.44 -2.65 -12.86
N LEU A 426 13.46 -3.24 -13.50
CA LEU A 426 14.61 -2.50 -14.00
C LEU A 426 14.16 -1.35 -14.92
N LEU A 427 14.52 -0.12 -14.53
CA LEU A 427 14.15 1.11 -15.24
C LEU A 427 12.64 1.27 -15.50
N GLY A 428 11.79 0.66 -14.67
CA GLY A 428 10.33 0.73 -14.81
C GLY A 428 9.75 -0.13 -15.93
N LYS A 429 10.52 -1.05 -16.52
CA LYS A 429 10.10 -1.86 -17.68
C LYS A 429 9.46 -3.21 -17.31
N GLY A 430 9.39 -3.54 -16.03
CA GLY A 430 9.01 -4.86 -15.53
C GLY A 430 10.02 -5.95 -15.90
N GLN A 431 11.29 -5.57 -16.10
CA GLN A 431 12.40 -6.46 -16.41
C GLN A 431 13.10 -6.88 -15.12
N ASP A 432 13.41 -8.17 -15.00
CA ASP A 432 14.03 -8.75 -13.80
C ASP A 432 15.53 -8.94 -14.02
N LEU A 433 16.35 -8.27 -13.22
CA LEU A 433 17.79 -8.44 -13.17
C LEU A 433 18.16 -9.04 -11.81
N ARG A 434 18.90 -10.15 -11.81
CA ARG A 434 19.34 -10.85 -10.60
C ARG A 434 20.83 -11.13 -10.70
N ALA A 435 21.58 -10.81 -9.66
CA ALA A 435 22.93 -11.29 -9.42
C ALA A 435 22.95 -12.13 -8.14
N THR A 436 23.68 -13.24 -8.14
CA THR A 436 23.80 -14.11 -6.97
C THR A 436 25.25 -14.54 -6.80
N ILE A 437 25.75 -14.40 -5.59
CA ILE A 437 27.05 -14.89 -5.16
C ILE A 437 26.79 -15.91 -4.06
N THR A 438 27.32 -17.12 -4.24
CA THR A 438 27.27 -18.18 -3.23
C THR A 438 28.69 -18.62 -2.94
N VAL A 439 29.07 -18.66 -1.67
CA VAL A 439 30.38 -19.12 -1.21
C VAL A 439 30.15 -20.15 -0.12
N SER A 440 30.68 -21.35 -0.29
CA SER A 440 30.80 -22.40 0.72
C SER A 440 32.22 -22.95 0.73
N GLN A 441 32.49 -23.95 1.59
CA GLN A 441 33.81 -24.58 1.64
C GLN A 441 34.16 -25.31 0.34
N ILE A 442 33.15 -25.82 -0.37
CA ILE A 442 33.32 -26.62 -1.59
C ILE A 442 32.95 -25.82 -2.84
N ARG A 443 32.04 -24.85 -2.75
CA ARG A 443 31.43 -24.20 -3.92
C ARG A 443 31.62 -22.69 -3.88
N GLN A 444 32.09 -22.13 -4.98
CA GLN A 444 32.07 -20.70 -5.25
C GLN A 444 31.29 -20.47 -6.54
N GLN A 445 30.18 -19.74 -6.46
CA GLN A 445 29.27 -19.54 -7.58
C GLN A 445 28.90 -18.07 -7.73
N PHE A 446 28.91 -17.62 -8.99
CA PHE A 446 28.43 -16.32 -9.41
C PHE A 446 27.46 -16.49 -10.57
N ASP A 447 26.24 -15.96 -10.43
CA ASP A 447 25.23 -15.98 -11.48
C ASP A 447 24.71 -14.57 -11.74
N ILE A 448 24.51 -14.23 -13.00
CA ILE A 448 23.74 -13.06 -13.45
C ILE A 448 22.62 -13.55 -14.34
N GLY A 449 21.39 -13.17 -14.04
CA GLY A 449 20.22 -13.46 -14.86
C GLY A 449 19.47 -12.18 -15.21
N PHE A 450 19.11 -12.03 -16.49
CA PHE A 450 18.22 -10.98 -16.97
C PHE A 450 16.98 -11.62 -17.63
N THR A 451 15.77 -11.17 -17.27
CA THR A 451 14.50 -11.65 -17.82
C THR A 451 13.65 -10.49 -18.35
N GLU A 452 13.21 -10.59 -19.60
CA GLU A 452 12.13 -9.79 -20.19
C GLU A 452 10.85 -10.64 -20.24
N PRO A 453 9.85 -10.40 -19.36
CA PRO A 453 8.67 -11.25 -19.28
C PRO A 453 7.73 -11.13 -20.48
N TYR A 454 7.78 -10.02 -21.23
CA TYR A 454 6.93 -9.76 -22.39
C TYR A 454 7.77 -9.41 -23.62
N PHE A 455 8.62 -10.35 -24.04
CA PHE A 455 9.50 -10.20 -25.20
C PHE A 455 8.68 -9.94 -26.47
N LEU A 456 9.07 -8.91 -27.22
CA LEU A 456 8.36 -8.42 -28.40
C LEU A 456 6.89 -8.02 -28.13
N GLY A 457 6.55 -7.68 -26.89
CA GLY A 457 5.18 -7.29 -26.49
C GLY A 457 4.18 -8.45 -26.44
N ARG A 458 4.66 -9.70 -26.45
CA ARG A 458 3.82 -10.91 -26.40
C ARG A 458 3.93 -11.57 -25.02
N ASN A 459 3.03 -12.48 -24.69
CA ASN A 459 3.15 -13.35 -23.50
C ASN A 459 4.26 -14.40 -23.73
N LEU A 460 5.49 -13.93 -23.87
CA LEU A 460 6.69 -14.69 -24.21
C LEU A 460 7.83 -14.17 -23.34
N LYS A 461 8.31 -14.99 -22.42
CA LYS A 461 9.40 -14.66 -21.50
C LYS A 461 10.72 -14.96 -22.19
N ALA A 462 11.59 -13.97 -22.33
CA ALA A 462 12.95 -14.16 -22.80
C ALA A 462 13.94 -13.90 -21.68
N GLY A 463 15.09 -14.56 -21.69
CA GLY A 463 16.13 -14.24 -20.72
C GLY A 463 17.51 -14.71 -21.13
N ILE A 464 18.49 -14.11 -20.46
CA ILE A 464 19.91 -14.41 -20.57
C ILE A 464 20.41 -14.78 -19.18
N ASP A 465 21.15 -15.86 -19.06
CA ASP A 465 21.83 -16.30 -17.85
C ASP A 465 23.33 -16.34 -18.12
N LEU A 466 24.14 -15.85 -17.19
CA LEU A 466 25.59 -15.99 -17.17
C LEU A 466 25.95 -16.62 -15.84
N PHE A 467 26.82 -17.61 -15.85
CA PHE A 467 27.24 -18.29 -14.63
C PHE A 467 28.72 -18.63 -14.65
N HIS A 468 29.31 -18.59 -13.47
CA HIS A 468 30.64 -19.09 -13.17
C HIS A 468 30.57 -19.88 -11.87
N THR A 469 31.05 -21.10 -11.85
CA THR A 469 30.99 -21.98 -10.68
C THR A 469 32.27 -22.78 -10.56
N THR A 470 32.93 -22.67 -9.42
CA THR A 470 34.06 -23.51 -9.03
C THR A 470 33.59 -24.46 -7.93
N ASN A 471 33.79 -25.76 -8.12
CA ASN A 471 33.58 -26.78 -7.10
C ASN A 471 34.90 -27.47 -6.81
N ASP A 472 35.33 -27.43 -5.55
CA ASP A 472 36.51 -28.12 -5.07
C ASP A 472 36.12 -29.42 -4.35
N ASN A 473 36.09 -30.52 -5.11
CA ASN A 473 35.76 -31.84 -4.57
C ASN A 473 37.02 -32.66 -4.24
N SER A 474 38.18 -32.01 -4.05
CA SER A 474 39.46 -32.69 -3.87
C SER A 474 39.44 -33.71 -2.72
N ASP A 475 38.77 -33.38 -1.62
CA ASP A 475 38.68 -34.23 -0.43
C ASP A 475 37.69 -35.41 -0.55
N PHE A 476 36.73 -35.33 -1.48
CA PHE A 476 35.65 -36.34 -1.63
C PHE A 476 35.77 -37.19 -2.88
N SER A 477 36.22 -36.59 -3.98
CA SER A 477 36.24 -37.22 -5.30
C SER A 477 37.52 -36.91 -6.07
N SER A 478 38.49 -36.23 -5.45
CA SER A 478 39.83 -36.00 -6.02
C SER A 478 39.81 -35.25 -7.36
N PHE A 479 38.99 -34.20 -7.47
CA PHE A 479 39.06 -33.26 -8.59
C PHE A 479 38.51 -31.89 -8.20
N LYS A 480 38.98 -30.88 -8.91
CA LYS A 480 38.38 -29.55 -8.92
C LYS A 480 37.74 -29.31 -10.29
N SER A 481 36.56 -28.70 -10.30
CA SER A 481 35.86 -28.36 -11.53
C SER A 481 35.48 -26.89 -11.57
N THR A 482 35.80 -26.25 -12.68
CA THR A 482 35.41 -24.87 -12.97
C THR A 482 34.51 -24.86 -14.19
N ARG A 483 33.29 -24.34 -14.03
CA ARG A 483 32.29 -24.21 -15.08
C ARG A 483 32.02 -22.75 -15.33
N THR A 484 32.19 -22.31 -16.58
CA THR A 484 31.84 -20.95 -17.01
C THR A 484 30.94 -21.03 -18.23
N GLY A 485 29.86 -20.28 -18.27
CA GLY A 485 28.97 -20.32 -19.42
C GLY A 485 27.86 -19.31 -19.39
N GLY A 486 27.03 -19.40 -20.41
CA GLY A 486 25.82 -18.61 -20.53
C GLY A 486 24.71 -19.38 -21.20
N GLY A 487 23.48 -18.92 -21.01
CA GLY A 487 22.30 -19.52 -21.60
C GLY A 487 21.30 -18.48 -22.07
N LEU A 488 20.59 -18.84 -23.14
CA LEU A 488 19.40 -18.14 -23.60
C LEU A 488 18.19 -18.97 -23.22
N ARG A 489 17.14 -18.32 -22.73
CA ARG A 489 15.87 -18.96 -22.39
C ARG A 489 14.71 -18.26 -23.07
N LEU A 490 13.80 -19.04 -23.64
CA LEU A 490 12.51 -18.59 -24.16
C LEU A 490 11.41 -19.44 -23.53
N GLY A 491 10.43 -18.81 -22.89
CA GLY A 491 9.35 -19.49 -22.20
C GLY A 491 8.00 -18.92 -22.57
N TYR A 492 7.02 -19.79 -22.78
CA TYR A 492 5.64 -19.39 -23.02
C TYR A 492 4.68 -20.27 -22.22
N GLU A 493 3.62 -19.64 -21.73
CA GLU A 493 2.52 -20.30 -21.05
C GLU A 493 1.48 -20.67 -22.11
N ILE A 494 1.32 -21.96 -22.39
CA ILE A 494 0.39 -22.47 -23.40
C ILE A 494 -1.05 -22.24 -22.92
N ASN A 495 -1.27 -22.51 -21.65
CA ASN A 495 -2.49 -22.21 -20.90
C ASN A 495 -2.12 -22.15 -19.41
N GLU A 496 -3.12 -22.10 -18.53
CA GLU A 496 -2.91 -21.98 -17.09
C GLU A 496 -2.21 -23.19 -16.45
N ARG A 497 -2.14 -24.32 -17.15
CA ARG A 497 -1.58 -25.59 -16.63
C ARG A 497 -0.30 -26.00 -17.34
N TRP A 498 -0.20 -25.72 -18.64
CA TRP A 498 0.91 -26.09 -19.49
C TRP A 498 1.86 -24.91 -19.71
N SER A 499 3.14 -25.12 -19.41
CA SER A 499 4.20 -24.19 -19.76
C SER A 499 5.34 -24.91 -20.46
N GLN A 500 5.96 -24.21 -21.41
CA GLN A 500 7.11 -24.71 -22.14
C GLN A 500 8.24 -23.71 -22.08
N ARG A 501 9.47 -24.22 -21.91
CA ARG A 501 10.70 -23.43 -21.94
C ARG A 501 11.69 -24.09 -22.89
N LEU A 502 12.17 -23.33 -23.85
CA LEU A 502 13.31 -23.67 -24.68
C LEU A 502 14.55 -23.02 -24.09
N ARG A 503 15.65 -23.77 -24.06
CA ARG A 503 16.94 -23.34 -23.53
C ARG A 503 18.02 -23.59 -24.56
N TYR A 504 18.93 -22.66 -24.68
CA TYR A 504 20.23 -22.86 -25.30
C TYR A 504 21.29 -22.57 -24.26
N THR A 505 22.31 -23.39 -24.13
CA THR A 505 23.39 -23.20 -23.15
C THR A 505 24.73 -23.50 -23.80
N LEU A 506 25.66 -22.56 -23.65
CA LEU A 506 27.06 -22.74 -24.02
C LEU A 506 27.88 -22.64 -22.75
N LYS A 507 28.65 -23.69 -22.44
CA LYS A 507 29.47 -23.74 -21.24
C LYS A 507 30.81 -24.42 -21.50
N GLN A 508 31.83 -23.94 -20.83
CA GLN A 508 33.14 -24.56 -20.73
C GLN A 508 33.27 -25.18 -19.34
N ASP A 509 33.59 -26.47 -19.29
CA ASP A 509 33.91 -27.22 -18.09
C ASP A 509 35.42 -27.50 -18.10
N VAL A 510 36.13 -27.06 -17.07
CA VAL A 510 37.54 -27.35 -16.82
C VAL A 510 37.63 -28.27 -15.60
N VAL A 511 38.21 -29.45 -15.77
CA VAL A 511 38.49 -30.39 -14.69
C VAL A 511 40.00 -30.43 -14.49
N GLU A 512 40.44 -30.09 -13.28
CA GLU A 512 41.84 -29.94 -12.90
C GLU A 512 42.10 -30.58 -11.52
N ASN A 513 43.38 -30.64 -11.12
CA ASN A 513 43.83 -31.23 -9.85
C ASN A 513 43.38 -32.70 -9.67
N VAL A 514 43.53 -33.51 -10.73
CA VAL A 514 43.20 -34.94 -10.71
C VAL A 514 44.45 -35.75 -10.33
N PRO A 515 44.51 -36.40 -9.14
CA PRO A 515 45.66 -37.21 -8.76
C PRO A 515 45.69 -38.56 -9.49
N ASP A 516 46.87 -39.19 -9.53
CA ASP A 516 47.06 -40.51 -10.14
C ASP A 516 46.22 -41.63 -9.50
N THR A 517 45.75 -41.43 -8.27
CA THR A 517 44.86 -42.37 -7.57
C THR A 517 43.39 -42.18 -7.94
N ALA A 518 43.03 -41.14 -8.71
CA ALA A 518 41.66 -40.89 -9.12
C ALA A 518 41.12 -42.00 -10.04
N SER A 519 39.80 -42.16 -10.04
CA SER A 519 39.13 -43.12 -10.92
C SER A 519 39.40 -42.80 -12.40
N LEU A 520 39.41 -43.83 -13.25
CA LEU A 520 39.60 -43.68 -14.69
C LEU A 520 38.58 -42.72 -15.32
N ALA A 521 37.34 -42.71 -14.82
CA ALA A 521 36.28 -41.83 -15.30
C ALA A 521 36.60 -40.34 -15.09
N ILE A 522 37.27 -39.99 -13.99
CA ILE A 522 37.67 -38.61 -13.70
C ILE A 522 38.89 -38.23 -14.54
N LYS A 523 39.88 -39.13 -14.65
CA LYS A 523 41.06 -38.93 -15.50
C LYS A 523 40.68 -38.69 -16.97
N GLN A 524 39.67 -39.38 -17.46
CA GLN A 524 39.15 -39.18 -18.83
C GLN A 524 38.42 -37.85 -19.03
N GLN A 525 37.96 -37.22 -17.95
CA GLN A 525 37.30 -35.91 -17.99
C GLN A 525 38.25 -34.75 -17.73
N GLU A 526 39.49 -35.04 -17.30
CA GLU A 526 40.54 -34.04 -17.07
C GLU A 526 40.78 -33.20 -18.33
N GLY A 527 40.96 -31.90 -18.13
CA GLY A 527 41.15 -30.94 -19.21
C GLY A 527 39.94 -30.03 -19.40
N THR A 528 39.83 -29.45 -20.59
CA THR A 528 38.82 -28.44 -20.92
C THR A 528 37.88 -28.97 -21.97
N ASN A 529 36.58 -28.94 -21.69
CA ASN A 529 35.52 -29.37 -22.59
C ASN A 529 34.52 -28.24 -22.82
N LEU A 530 34.21 -27.94 -24.08
CA LEU A 530 33.14 -27.05 -24.46
C LEU A 530 31.85 -27.85 -24.73
N THR A 531 30.74 -27.42 -24.14
CA THR A 531 29.41 -28.01 -24.37
C THR A 531 28.45 -26.95 -24.91
N SER A 532 27.90 -27.18 -26.10
CA SER A 532 26.74 -26.46 -26.64
C SER A 532 25.51 -27.39 -26.55
N LEU A 533 24.47 -26.91 -25.88
CA LEU A 533 23.31 -27.71 -25.50
C LEU A 533 22.02 -26.97 -25.87
N VAL A 534 21.09 -27.68 -26.51
CA VAL A 534 19.70 -27.24 -26.69
C VAL A 534 18.83 -28.10 -25.78
N GLY A 535 17.94 -27.45 -25.03
CA GLY A 535 17.06 -28.10 -24.08
C GLY A 535 15.63 -27.62 -24.16
N GLN A 536 14.72 -28.46 -23.70
CA GLN A 536 13.30 -28.17 -23.53
C GLN A 536 12.91 -28.54 -22.09
N ASP A 537 12.12 -27.69 -21.43
CA ASP A 537 11.28 -28.07 -20.29
C ASP A 537 9.84 -27.99 -20.74
N LEU A 538 9.09 -29.06 -20.55
CA LEU A 538 7.65 -29.08 -20.66
C LEU A 538 7.08 -29.38 -19.28
N MET A 539 6.20 -28.52 -18.78
CA MET A 539 5.63 -28.62 -17.44
C MET A 539 4.11 -28.56 -17.50
N TYR A 540 3.48 -29.52 -16.82
CA TYR A 540 2.06 -29.55 -16.51
C TYR A 540 1.88 -29.40 -15.01
N ASP A 541 1.16 -28.36 -14.58
CA ASP A 541 0.98 -28.03 -13.16
C ASP A 541 -0.51 -27.88 -12.81
N LEU A 542 -0.95 -28.65 -11.82
CA LEU A 542 -2.29 -28.63 -11.24
C LEU A 542 -2.25 -28.34 -9.74
N ARG A 543 -1.12 -27.87 -9.23
CA ARG A 543 -1.00 -27.48 -7.82
C ARG A 543 -1.85 -26.24 -7.53
N ASP A 544 -2.46 -26.24 -6.35
CA ASP A 544 -3.18 -25.10 -5.80
C ASP A 544 -2.30 -23.87 -5.57
N SER A 545 -1.05 -24.10 -5.14
CA SER A 545 -0.03 -23.08 -4.94
C SER A 545 1.33 -23.59 -5.34
N SER A 546 2.17 -22.73 -5.91
CA SER A 546 3.54 -23.07 -6.28
C SER A 546 4.54 -22.98 -5.11
N ILE A 547 4.15 -22.31 -4.01
CA ILE A 547 4.98 -22.03 -2.84
C ILE A 547 4.55 -22.86 -1.63
N ASP A 548 3.25 -22.91 -1.34
CA ASP A 548 2.66 -23.66 -0.21
C ASP A 548 1.60 -24.63 -0.73
N THR A 549 2.05 -25.68 -1.42
CA THR A 549 1.18 -26.65 -2.09
C THR A 549 0.49 -27.58 -1.09
N LYS A 550 -0.85 -27.63 -1.08
CA LYS A 550 -1.63 -28.54 -0.22
C LYS A 550 -2.39 -29.60 -1.02
N LYS A 551 -2.68 -29.33 -2.29
CA LYS A 551 -3.40 -30.24 -3.19
C LYS A 551 -2.89 -30.14 -4.62
N GLY A 552 -2.94 -31.26 -5.34
CA GLY A 552 -2.69 -31.33 -6.79
C GLY A 552 -1.39 -32.02 -7.14
N PHE A 553 -0.97 -31.93 -8.39
CA PHE A 553 0.28 -32.52 -8.84
C PHE A 553 0.96 -31.70 -9.93
N PHE A 554 2.25 -31.94 -10.14
CA PHE A 554 2.95 -31.44 -11.30
C PHE A 554 3.78 -32.53 -11.96
N VAL A 555 3.97 -32.40 -13.26
CA VAL A 555 4.90 -33.20 -14.05
C VAL A 555 5.76 -32.26 -14.88
N ARG A 556 7.08 -32.42 -14.79
CA ARG A 556 8.06 -31.70 -15.61
C ARG A 556 8.94 -32.70 -16.35
N LEU A 557 8.95 -32.60 -17.67
CA LEU A 557 9.86 -33.31 -18.54
C LEU A 557 10.92 -32.33 -19.05
N SER A 558 12.18 -32.60 -18.73
CA SER A 558 13.33 -31.86 -19.22
C SER A 558 14.12 -32.75 -20.18
N THR A 559 14.31 -32.30 -21.41
CA THR A 559 15.10 -33.00 -22.43
C THR A 559 16.20 -32.08 -22.91
N ASP A 560 17.44 -32.54 -22.84
CA ASP A 560 18.62 -31.82 -23.33
C ASP A 560 19.34 -32.65 -24.39
N TYR A 561 19.82 -31.98 -25.44
CA TYR A 561 20.73 -32.51 -26.44
C TYR A 561 21.99 -31.66 -26.49
N ALA A 562 23.13 -32.27 -26.17
CA ALA A 562 24.46 -31.70 -26.34
C ALA A 562 25.10 -32.25 -27.61
N GLY A 563 25.73 -31.38 -28.40
CA GLY A 563 26.32 -31.73 -29.70
C GLY A 563 25.91 -30.81 -30.85
N VAL A 564 25.18 -29.72 -30.58
CA VAL A 564 24.92 -28.65 -31.57
C VAL A 564 26.14 -27.71 -31.77
N GLY A 565 27.26 -28.04 -31.13
CA GLY A 565 28.52 -27.31 -31.09
C GLY A 565 29.35 -27.74 -29.87
N GLY A 566 30.68 -27.77 -29.96
CA GLY A 566 31.56 -28.21 -28.87
C GLY A 566 31.85 -29.72 -28.88
N ASP A 567 32.53 -30.17 -27.82
CA ASP A 567 33.27 -31.43 -27.79
C ASP A 567 32.42 -32.61 -27.30
N LEU A 568 31.41 -32.32 -26.45
CA LEU A 568 30.60 -33.34 -25.79
C LEU A 568 29.27 -33.60 -26.49
N HIS A 569 28.95 -34.89 -26.69
CA HIS A 569 27.75 -35.36 -27.36
C HIS A 569 26.96 -36.30 -26.44
N TYR A 570 25.76 -35.87 -26.03
CA TYR A 570 24.88 -36.70 -25.20
C TYR A 570 23.42 -36.23 -25.27
N VAL A 571 22.51 -37.13 -24.94
CA VAL A 571 21.10 -36.83 -24.68
C VAL A 571 20.83 -37.05 -23.20
N ARG A 572 20.12 -36.11 -22.57
CA ARG A 572 19.70 -36.23 -21.17
C ARG A 572 18.20 -35.99 -21.06
N GLY A 573 17.49 -36.97 -20.54
CA GLY A 573 16.08 -36.85 -20.13
C GLY A 573 15.97 -36.83 -18.61
N LYS A 574 15.15 -35.93 -18.06
CA LYS A 574 14.79 -35.89 -16.65
C LYS A 574 13.28 -35.71 -16.51
N LEU A 575 12.63 -36.67 -15.85
CA LEU A 575 11.24 -36.55 -15.42
C LEU A 575 11.22 -36.18 -13.94
N SER A 576 10.44 -35.14 -13.58
CA SER A 576 10.22 -34.74 -12.19
C SER A 576 8.72 -34.66 -11.94
N THR A 577 8.25 -35.34 -10.90
CA THR A 577 6.83 -35.39 -10.53
C THR A 577 6.69 -35.16 -9.03
N GLY A 578 5.59 -34.54 -8.62
CA GLY A 578 5.21 -34.39 -7.23
C GLY A 578 3.69 -34.41 -7.11
N ILE A 579 3.16 -35.18 -6.16
CA ILE A 579 1.74 -35.34 -5.91
C ILE A 579 1.49 -34.95 -4.45
N TYR A 580 0.48 -34.10 -4.25
CA TYR A 580 0.10 -33.54 -2.97
C TYR A 580 -1.36 -33.84 -2.73
N TYR A 581 -1.65 -34.43 -1.58
CA TYR A 581 -3.00 -34.70 -1.12
C TYR A 581 -3.14 -34.14 0.29
N PRO A 582 -4.24 -33.43 0.59
CA PRO A 582 -4.53 -33.00 1.95
C PRO A 582 -4.76 -34.25 2.81
N VAL A 583 -4.19 -34.27 4.01
CA VAL A 583 -4.34 -35.34 5.01
C VAL A 583 -5.17 -34.84 6.18
#